data_AF-A0A285F343-F1
#
_entry.id   AF-A0A285F343-F1
#
_cell.length_a   1.000
_cell.length_b   1.000
_cell.length_c   1.000
_cell.angle_alpha   90.00
_cell.angle_beta   90.00
_cell.angle_gamma   90.00
#
_symmetry.space_group_name_H-M   'P 1'
#
loop_
_entity.id
_entity.type
_entity.pdbx_description
1 polymer ?
#
loop_
_entity_poly.entity_id
_entity_poly.type
_entity_poly.pdbx_seq_one_letter_code
_entity_poly.pdbx_strand_id
1 'polypeptide(L)'
;MDEVNISLFSMLSSISNLINILDDKATMHQEQVAYISLRIAKEFGMKQNEINELIIATSLHDIGAFSLDERLELLDFEVNGRLNHSEIGAALLGQFQYFEQISKIIKYHHLDWNYGKANLTEDDQVPISSHLLHLADRIAVLIDPSKNILGQKGRIIEKIRANSKARFNPELVDQFLSLADKEEFWLSTVTPDLIKRNLIREMGTEDLRLNIDQLLDLSKIFSKIIDYRSKFTLNHSYGVAVTAEEVAKLMGWSNYQGKKIRIAGYLHDLGKLAVATEILEKPGRLSEAEVNIIKVHTFYTYYILDPIDQLSDIKEWAAFHHERLDGKGYPFHHTGKRLSEGSRIMAVVDVFTAVTEDRPYREGMKKGEVIAILSSMAENNALDQNIVDIVVDNYEQINSLRIEAQQRSLREYSNLL
;
A
#
# COMPACT_ATOMS: atom_id res chain seq x y z
N MET A 1 10.55 3.50 27.46
CA MET A 1 9.89 3.76 26.15
C MET A 1 9.79 2.40 25.51
N ASP A 2 8.58 1.89 25.33
CA ASP A 2 8.41 0.60 24.67
C ASP A 2 8.90 0.75 23.24
N GLU A 3 9.97 0.03 22.89
CA GLU A 3 10.49 0.04 21.53
C GLU A 3 9.41 -0.49 20.59
N VAL A 4 9.29 0.15 19.41
CA VAL A 4 8.36 -0.31 18.38
C VAL A 4 8.78 -1.72 17.98
N ASN A 5 7.85 -2.66 18.07
CA ASN A 5 8.04 -4.04 17.72
C ASN A 5 6.77 -4.56 17.03
N ILE A 6 6.70 -4.38 15.72
CA ILE A 6 5.48 -4.58 14.92
C ILE A 6 5.55 -5.87 14.14
N SER A 7 4.44 -6.58 14.12
CA SER A 7 4.21 -7.71 13.22
C SER A 7 4.16 -7.23 11.76
N LEU A 8 5.11 -7.66 10.93
CA LEU A 8 5.12 -7.37 9.50
C LEU A 8 3.80 -7.84 8.86
N PHE A 9 3.38 -9.08 9.14
CA PHE A 9 2.13 -9.60 8.63
C PHE A 9 0.92 -8.76 9.03
N SER A 10 0.83 -8.29 10.27
CA SER A 10 -0.28 -7.43 10.72
C SER A 10 -0.32 -6.11 9.95
N MET A 11 0.86 -5.51 9.69
CA MET A 11 0.98 -4.30 8.88
C MET A 11 0.54 -4.54 7.43
N LEU A 12 1.07 -5.58 6.79
CA LEU A 12 0.76 -5.89 5.39
C LEU A 12 -0.71 -6.30 5.20
N SER A 13 -1.26 -7.10 6.11
CA SER A 13 -2.67 -7.49 6.09
C SER A 13 -3.59 -6.27 6.21
N SER A 14 -3.23 -5.31 7.07
CA SER A 14 -4.02 -4.09 7.24
C SER A 14 -4.00 -3.23 5.97
N ILE A 15 -2.86 -3.17 5.26
CA ILE A 15 -2.73 -2.43 4.00
C ILE A 15 -3.44 -3.15 2.84
N SER A 16 -3.32 -4.48 2.72
CA SER A 16 -3.99 -5.25 1.66
C SER A 16 -5.52 -5.13 1.75
N ASN A 17 -6.08 -5.17 2.98
CA ASN A 17 -7.52 -4.95 3.18
C ASN A 17 -8.00 -3.61 2.60
N LEU A 18 -7.16 -2.57 2.57
CA LEU A 18 -7.53 -1.28 2.01
C LEU A 18 -7.73 -1.35 0.49
N ILE A 19 -6.85 -2.07 -0.21
CA ILE A 19 -6.90 -2.18 -1.67
C ILE A 19 -8.23 -2.84 -2.10
N ASN A 20 -8.74 -3.78 -1.30
CA ASN A 20 -10.00 -4.48 -1.55
C ASN A 20 -11.25 -3.61 -1.35
N ILE A 21 -11.21 -2.56 -0.52
CA ILE A 21 -12.39 -1.72 -0.19
C ILE A 21 -12.92 -0.97 -1.42
N LEU A 22 -12.11 -0.74 -2.46
CA LEU A 22 -12.52 0.02 -3.64
C LEU A 22 -13.01 -0.79 -4.82
N ASP A 23 -12.69 -2.07 -4.88
CA ASP A 23 -13.00 -2.85 -6.06
C ASP A 23 -14.42 -3.42 -5.94
N ASP A 24 -15.42 -2.64 -6.32
CA ASP A 24 -16.84 -3.03 -6.34
C ASP A 24 -17.09 -4.34 -7.13
N LYS A 25 -16.15 -4.77 -7.98
CA LYS A 25 -16.22 -6.01 -8.76
C LYS A 25 -15.30 -7.12 -8.24
N ALA A 26 -14.23 -6.78 -7.54
CA ALA A 26 -13.21 -7.72 -7.05
C ALA A 26 -13.00 -7.66 -5.52
N THR A 27 -14.06 -7.38 -4.76
CA THR A 27 -14.08 -7.18 -3.29
C THR A 27 -13.37 -8.25 -2.44
N MET A 28 -12.95 -9.38 -3.01
CA MET A 28 -12.19 -10.42 -2.34
C MET A 28 -11.00 -10.99 -3.13
N HIS A 29 -10.66 -10.47 -4.33
CA HIS A 29 -9.72 -11.13 -5.24
C HIS A 29 -8.39 -11.47 -4.55
N GLN A 30 -7.72 -10.47 -3.95
CA GLN A 30 -6.43 -10.70 -3.29
C GLN A 30 -6.50 -11.74 -2.16
N GLU A 31 -7.57 -11.70 -1.36
CA GLU A 31 -7.80 -12.67 -0.28
C GLU A 31 -8.05 -14.08 -0.82
N GLN A 32 -8.79 -14.20 -1.92
CA GLN A 32 -9.01 -15.45 -2.63
C GLN A 32 -7.72 -16.02 -3.17
N VAL A 33 -6.90 -15.20 -3.83
CA VAL A 33 -5.58 -15.59 -4.34
C VAL A 33 -4.69 -16.08 -3.19
N ALA A 34 -4.64 -15.35 -2.08
CA ALA A 34 -3.88 -15.75 -0.89
C ALA A 34 -4.36 -17.10 -0.32
N TYR A 35 -5.68 -17.27 -0.20
CA TYR A 35 -6.26 -18.50 0.33
C TYR A 35 -6.05 -19.71 -0.59
N ILE A 36 -6.33 -19.57 -1.88
CA ILE A 36 -6.10 -20.62 -2.88
C ILE A 36 -4.62 -20.99 -2.88
N SER A 37 -3.72 -20.00 -2.84
CA SER A 37 -2.29 -20.21 -2.80
C SER A 37 -1.86 -21.01 -1.56
N LEU A 38 -2.32 -20.61 -0.38
CA LEU A 38 -2.08 -21.33 0.87
C LEU A 38 -2.54 -22.80 0.77
N ARG A 39 -3.74 -23.05 0.24
CA ARG A 39 -4.29 -24.40 0.14
C ARG A 39 -3.47 -25.28 -0.81
N ILE A 40 -3.10 -24.76 -1.99
CA ILE A 40 -2.27 -25.48 -2.97
C ILE A 40 -0.86 -25.73 -2.40
N ALA A 41 -0.24 -24.73 -1.76
CA ALA A 41 1.10 -24.84 -1.19
C ALA A 41 1.19 -25.93 -0.12
N LYS A 42 0.14 -26.05 0.71
CA LYS A 42 0.04 -27.12 1.72
C LYS A 42 -0.11 -28.50 1.14
N GLU A 43 -0.98 -28.66 0.14
CA GLU A 43 -1.16 -29.94 -0.55
C GLU A 43 0.13 -30.35 -1.28
N PHE A 44 0.85 -29.37 -1.85
CA PHE A 44 2.15 -29.56 -2.49
C PHE A 44 3.29 -29.89 -1.51
N GLY A 45 3.10 -29.63 -0.21
CA GLY A 45 4.11 -29.90 0.83
C GLY A 45 5.22 -28.85 0.92
N MET A 46 4.93 -27.59 0.60
CA MET A 46 5.87 -26.48 0.76
C MET A 46 6.26 -26.26 2.23
N LYS A 47 7.47 -25.75 2.46
CA LYS A 47 7.94 -25.43 3.82
C LYS A 47 7.20 -24.19 4.35
N GLN A 48 7.11 -24.08 5.68
CA GLN A 48 6.40 -22.98 6.33
C GLN A 48 6.93 -21.60 5.95
N ASN A 49 8.26 -21.44 5.85
CA ASN A 49 8.88 -20.18 5.45
C ASN A 49 8.49 -19.78 4.02
N GLU A 50 8.46 -20.73 3.08
CA GLU A 50 8.04 -20.49 1.70
C GLU A 50 6.54 -20.14 1.61
N ILE A 51 5.71 -20.78 2.45
CA ILE A 51 4.28 -20.44 2.58
C ILE A 51 4.11 -19.01 3.09
N ASN A 52 4.88 -18.59 4.09
CA ASN A 52 4.80 -17.24 4.64
C ASN A 52 5.19 -16.18 3.60
N GLU A 53 6.28 -16.41 2.86
CA GLU A 53 6.71 -15.56 1.75
C GLU A 53 5.65 -15.50 0.64
N LEU A 54 5.04 -16.64 0.29
CA LEU A 54 3.99 -16.73 -0.69
C LEU A 54 2.73 -15.96 -0.25
N ILE A 55 2.28 -16.09 0.99
CA ILE A 55 1.12 -15.34 1.51
C ILE A 55 1.39 -13.83 1.44
N ILE A 56 2.58 -13.38 1.84
CA ILE A 56 2.96 -11.98 1.72
C ILE A 56 2.97 -11.54 0.26
N ALA A 57 3.57 -12.32 -0.64
CA ALA A 57 3.60 -12.03 -2.07
C ALA A 57 2.19 -11.93 -2.67
N THR A 58 1.27 -12.85 -2.31
CA THR A 58 -0.12 -12.81 -2.76
C THR A 58 -0.86 -11.57 -2.28
N SER A 59 -0.52 -11.02 -1.11
CA SER A 59 -1.14 -9.80 -0.58
C SER A 59 -0.66 -8.52 -1.29
N LEU A 60 0.48 -8.60 -1.99
CA LEU A 60 1.17 -7.46 -2.61
C LEU A 60 1.38 -7.62 -4.12
N HIS A 61 0.90 -8.69 -4.75
CA HIS A 61 1.27 -9.02 -6.14
C HIS A 61 0.88 -7.95 -7.17
N ASP A 62 -0.23 -7.26 -6.93
CA ASP A 62 -0.72 -6.18 -7.78
C ASP A 62 -0.31 -4.77 -7.29
N ILE A 63 0.62 -4.67 -6.34
CA ILE A 63 1.01 -3.38 -5.74
C ILE A 63 1.62 -2.41 -6.77
N GLY A 64 2.16 -2.92 -7.87
CA GLY A 64 2.70 -2.14 -8.98
C GLY A 64 1.66 -1.68 -10.01
N ALA A 65 0.39 -2.05 -9.88
CA ALA A 65 -0.68 -1.63 -10.79
C ALA A 65 -1.29 -0.29 -10.34
N PHE A 66 -0.80 0.79 -10.93
CA PHE A 66 -1.09 2.17 -10.48
C PHE A 66 -2.27 2.80 -11.21
N SER A 67 -2.46 2.47 -12.48
CA SER A 67 -3.56 2.96 -13.31
C SER A 67 -4.79 2.04 -13.27
N LEU A 68 -5.96 2.58 -13.60
CA LEU A 68 -7.17 1.76 -13.74
C LEU A 68 -7.10 0.82 -14.93
N ASP A 69 -6.50 1.25 -16.05
CA ASP A 69 -6.34 0.40 -17.23
C ASP A 69 -5.51 -0.85 -16.90
N GLU A 70 -4.41 -0.67 -16.15
CA GLU A 70 -3.62 -1.79 -15.63
C GLU A 70 -4.46 -2.72 -14.75
N ARG A 71 -5.26 -2.17 -13.83
CA ARG A 71 -6.10 -2.98 -12.91
C ARG A 71 -7.21 -3.73 -13.63
N LEU A 72 -7.84 -3.12 -14.63
CA LEU A 72 -8.90 -3.75 -15.40
C LEU A 72 -8.38 -4.91 -16.26
N GLU A 73 -7.19 -4.78 -16.84
CA GLU A 73 -6.55 -5.87 -17.60
C GLU A 73 -6.24 -7.10 -16.72
N LEU A 74 -5.98 -6.91 -15.42
CA LEU A 74 -5.74 -8.03 -14.49
C LEU A 74 -6.98 -8.92 -14.27
N LEU A 75 -8.18 -8.38 -14.47
CA LEU A 75 -9.44 -9.11 -14.37
C LEU A 75 -9.71 -9.99 -15.60
N ASP A 76 -8.95 -9.83 -16.69
CA ASP A 76 -9.07 -10.69 -17.88
C ASP A 76 -8.22 -11.95 -17.70
N PHE A 77 -8.77 -13.12 -18.05
CA PHE A 77 -8.04 -14.40 -17.93
C PHE A 77 -6.73 -14.44 -18.74
N GLU A 78 -6.68 -13.71 -19.86
CA GLU A 78 -5.51 -13.53 -20.71
C GLU A 78 -4.92 -12.15 -20.44
N VAL A 79 -3.84 -12.10 -19.66
CA VAL A 79 -3.07 -10.86 -19.44
C VAL A 79 -2.15 -10.70 -20.65
N ASN A 80 -2.35 -9.64 -21.44
CA ASN A 80 -1.71 -9.51 -22.75
C ASN A 80 -0.29 -8.93 -22.66
N GLY A 81 0.53 -9.33 -21.67
CA GLY A 81 1.98 -9.08 -21.62
C GLY A 81 2.45 -7.64 -21.84
N ARG A 82 1.55 -6.66 -21.84
CA ARG A 82 1.83 -5.24 -22.07
C ARG A 82 2.23 -4.53 -20.77
N LEU A 83 2.08 -5.20 -19.63
CA LEU A 83 2.07 -4.57 -18.32
C LEU A 83 3.34 -4.89 -17.52
N ASN A 84 4.00 -3.82 -17.08
CA ASN A 84 5.23 -3.80 -16.31
C ASN A 84 4.94 -3.84 -14.78
N HIS A 85 3.70 -4.10 -14.35
CA HIS A 85 3.32 -3.95 -12.93
C HIS A 85 4.02 -4.95 -12.02
N SER A 86 4.24 -6.18 -12.48
CA SER A 86 4.94 -7.21 -11.70
C SER A 86 6.41 -6.85 -11.49
N GLU A 87 7.05 -6.30 -12.52
CA GLU A 87 8.43 -5.80 -12.50
C GLU A 87 8.57 -4.53 -11.65
N ILE A 88 7.67 -3.57 -11.82
CA ILE A 88 7.60 -2.34 -10.99
C ILE A 88 7.36 -2.70 -9.52
N GLY A 89 6.38 -3.57 -9.25
CA GLY A 89 6.07 -4.05 -7.90
C GLY A 89 7.27 -4.76 -7.27
N ALA A 90 7.94 -5.63 -8.02
CA ALA A 90 9.16 -6.28 -7.56
C ALA A 90 10.30 -5.30 -7.29
N ALA A 91 10.52 -4.31 -8.16
CA ALA A 91 11.57 -3.31 -8.01
C ALA A 91 11.31 -2.36 -6.82
N LEU A 92 10.05 -2.08 -6.50
CA LEU A 92 9.67 -1.33 -5.30
C LEU A 92 9.89 -2.13 -4.02
N LEU A 93 9.33 -3.34 -3.98
CA LEU A 93 9.39 -4.19 -2.79
C LEU A 93 10.82 -4.67 -2.52
N GLY A 94 11.61 -4.96 -3.56
CA GLY A 94 12.99 -5.40 -3.45
C GLY A 94 13.95 -4.38 -2.80
N GLN A 95 13.51 -3.14 -2.57
CA GLN A 95 14.25 -2.16 -1.77
C GLN A 95 14.22 -2.47 -0.28
N PHE A 96 13.27 -3.29 0.18
CA PHE A 96 13.24 -3.80 1.55
C PHE A 96 14.04 -5.09 1.64
N GLN A 97 15.04 -5.12 2.52
CA GLN A 97 15.94 -6.28 2.65
C GLN A 97 15.22 -7.62 2.94
N TYR A 98 14.04 -7.59 3.54
CA TYR A 98 13.26 -8.79 3.85
C TYR A 98 12.38 -9.28 2.70
N PHE A 99 12.30 -8.52 1.60
CA PHE A 99 11.42 -8.82 0.47
C PHE A 99 12.18 -9.35 -0.76
N GLU A 100 13.44 -9.80 -0.62
CA GLU A 100 14.19 -10.34 -1.76
C GLU A 100 13.44 -11.50 -2.43
N GLN A 101 13.00 -12.50 -1.66
CA GLN A 101 12.24 -13.63 -2.22
C GLN A 101 10.84 -13.21 -2.66
N ILE A 102 10.14 -12.40 -1.86
CA ILE A 102 8.80 -11.88 -2.18
C ILE A 102 8.80 -11.11 -3.51
N SER A 103 9.80 -10.25 -3.75
CA SER A 103 9.94 -9.51 -4.99
C SER A 103 10.21 -10.42 -6.19
N LYS A 104 11.02 -11.47 -6.05
CA LYS A 104 11.19 -12.49 -7.11
C LYS A 104 9.88 -13.22 -7.41
N ILE A 105 9.12 -13.57 -6.37
CA ILE A 105 7.81 -14.22 -6.53
C ILE A 105 6.88 -13.34 -7.37
N ILE A 106 6.78 -12.06 -6.99
CA ILE A 106 5.93 -11.07 -7.65
C ILE A 106 6.42 -10.79 -9.07
N LYS A 107 7.73 -10.63 -9.31
CA LYS A 107 8.27 -10.32 -10.65
C LYS A 107 7.75 -11.27 -11.73
N TYR A 108 7.69 -12.56 -11.42
CA TYR A 108 7.39 -13.62 -12.37
C TYR A 108 5.97 -14.19 -12.28
N HIS A 109 5.05 -13.56 -11.53
CA HIS A 109 3.74 -14.15 -11.26
C HIS A 109 2.76 -14.19 -12.46
N HIS A 110 3.10 -13.58 -13.59
CA HIS A 110 2.35 -13.74 -14.86
C HIS A 110 3.04 -14.67 -15.86
N LEU A 111 4.20 -15.23 -15.50
CA LEU A 111 4.99 -16.03 -16.43
C LEU A 111 4.32 -17.40 -16.66
N ASP A 112 3.98 -17.67 -17.92
CA ASP A 112 3.48 -18.97 -18.36
C ASP A 112 4.56 -20.05 -18.19
N TRP A 113 4.15 -21.24 -17.75
CA TRP A 113 5.04 -22.40 -17.59
C TRP A 113 5.77 -22.78 -18.89
N ASN A 114 5.09 -22.64 -20.03
CA ASN A 114 5.58 -22.92 -21.38
C ASN A 114 6.34 -24.26 -21.48
N TYR A 115 5.74 -25.34 -21.00
CA TYR A 115 6.34 -26.69 -20.95
C TYR A 115 7.67 -26.74 -20.17
N GLY A 116 7.84 -25.88 -19.17
CA GLY A 116 9.07 -25.74 -18.39
C GLY A 116 10.19 -25.00 -19.13
N LYS A 117 9.87 -24.39 -20.29
CA LYS A 117 10.84 -23.66 -21.13
C LYS A 117 10.74 -22.14 -20.97
N ALA A 118 10.05 -21.65 -19.95
CA ALA A 118 10.10 -20.24 -19.61
C ALA A 118 11.57 -19.87 -19.26
N ASN A 119 12.28 -19.38 -20.26
CA ASN A 119 13.70 -19.04 -20.21
C ASN A 119 13.93 -17.96 -19.15
N LEU A 120 14.84 -18.23 -18.23
CA LEU A 120 15.67 -17.20 -17.60
C LEU A 120 17.11 -17.73 -17.56
N THR A 121 18.08 -16.82 -17.54
CA THR A 121 19.53 -17.09 -17.51
C THR A 121 19.91 -18.03 -16.36
N GLU A 122 21.08 -18.70 -16.43
CA GLU A 122 21.56 -19.65 -15.40
C GLU A 122 21.48 -19.12 -13.94
N ASP A 123 21.47 -17.79 -13.76
CA ASP A 123 21.45 -17.11 -12.46
C ASP A 123 20.05 -16.74 -11.90
N ASP A 124 18.95 -16.87 -12.66
CA ASP A 124 17.63 -16.37 -12.21
C ASP A 124 16.50 -17.38 -12.44
N GLN A 125 16.47 -18.47 -11.65
CA GLN A 125 15.39 -19.46 -11.73
C GLN A 125 14.07 -18.89 -11.19
N VAL A 126 12.99 -19.09 -11.95
CA VAL A 126 11.63 -18.70 -11.54
C VAL A 126 11.22 -19.50 -10.31
N PRO A 127 10.86 -18.85 -9.19
CA PRO A 127 10.37 -19.56 -8.01
C PRO A 127 9.11 -20.36 -8.32
N ILE A 128 8.99 -21.58 -7.78
CA ILE A 128 7.75 -22.35 -7.89
C ILE A 128 6.54 -21.59 -7.32
N SER A 129 6.78 -20.78 -6.29
CA SER A 129 5.81 -19.84 -5.70
C SER A 129 5.25 -18.83 -6.71
N SER A 130 6.02 -18.39 -7.71
CA SER A 130 5.50 -17.53 -8.79
C SER A 130 4.48 -18.25 -9.66
N HIS A 131 4.76 -19.51 -10.03
CA HIS A 131 3.82 -20.31 -10.80
C HIS A 131 2.57 -20.68 -10.00
N LEU A 132 2.73 -20.87 -8.69
CA LEU A 132 1.62 -21.12 -7.79
C LEU A 132 0.72 -19.88 -7.65
N LEU A 133 1.33 -18.71 -7.44
CA LEU A 133 0.63 -17.43 -7.42
C LEU A 133 -0.11 -17.19 -8.75
N HIS A 134 0.55 -17.42 -9.90
CA HIS A 134 -0.09 -17.32 -11.22
C HIS A 134 -1.33 -18.22 -11.31
N LEU A 135 -1.21 -19.49 -10.92
CA LEU A 135 -2.33 -20.43 -10.95
C LEU A 135 -3.48 -19.97 -10.04
N ALA A 136 -3.19 -19.59 -8.80
CA ALA A 136 -4.19 -19.16 -7.83
C ALA A 136 -4.92 -17.89 -8.28
N ASP A 137 -4.18 -16.93 -8.82
CA ASP A 137 -4.69 -15.70 -9.40
C ASP A 137 -5.68 -15.96 -10.54
N ARG A 138 -5.31 -16.82 -11.50
CA ARG A 138 -6.21 -17.19 -12.60
C ARG A 138 -7.43 -18.00 -12.15
N ILE A 139 -7.33 -18.78 -11.07
CA ILE A 139 -8.49 -19.45 -10.46
C ILE A 139 -9.46 -18.41 -9.88
N ALA A 140 -8.95 -17.44 -9.12
CA ALA A 140 -9.76 -16.38 -8.51
C ALA A 140 -10.48 -15.53 -9.56
N VAL A 141 -9.78 -15.11 -10.63
CA VAL A 141 -10.37 -14.37 -11.77
C VAL A 141 -11.53 -15.13 -12.44
N LEU A 142 -11.48 -16.46 -12.47
CA LEU A 142 -12.56 -17.26 -13.08
C LEU A 142 -13.82 -17.33 -12.20
N ILE A 143 -13.77 -16.95 -10.92
CA ILE A 143 -14.91 -16.99 -10.01
C ILE A 143 -15.82 -15.79 -10.29
N ASP A 144 -17.07 -16.08 -10.67
CA ASP A 144 -18.11 -15.05 -10.80
C ASP A 144 -18.82 -14.88 -9.45
N PRO A 145 -18.68 -13.73 -8.75
CA PRO A 145 -19.29 -13.52 -7.44
C PRO A 145 -20.83 -13.42 -7.51
N SER A 146 -21.41 -13.20 -8.70
CA SER A 146 -22.87 -13.16 -8.89
C SER A 146 -23.51 -14.55 -8.94
N LYS A 147 -22.70 -15.62 -8.99
CA LYS A 147 -23.16 -17.00 -9.15
C LYS A 147 -22.72 -17.87 -7.98
N ASN A 148 -23.51 -18.91 -7.71
CA ASN A 148 -23.15 -19.92 -6.73
C ASN A 148 -21.84 -20.64 -7.14
N ILE A 149 -20.87 -20.70 -6.22
CA ILE A 149 -19.53 -21.26 -6.49
C ILE A 149 -19.56 -22.74 -6.92
N LEU A 150 -20.41 -23.56 -6.31
CA LEU A 150 -20.50 -25.00 -6.61
C LEU A 150 -21.09 -25.25 -8.00
N GLY A 151 -21.97 -24.36 -8.48
CA GLY A 151 -22.53 -24.42 -9.83
C GLY A 151 -21.54 -24.06 -10.95
N GLN A 152 -20.45 -23.37 -10.63
CA GLN A 152 -19.43 -22.96 -11.61
C GLN A 152 -18.11 -23.73 -11.53
N LYS A 153 -17.88 -24.53 -10.46
CA LYS A 153 -16.61 -25.25 -10.24
C LYS A 153 -16.17 -26.10 -11.44
N GLY A 154 -17.11 -26.75 -12.13
CA GLY A 154 -16.81 -27.59 -13.31
C GLY A 154 -16.15 -26.80 -14.44
N ARG A 155 -16.72 -25.65 -14.81
CA ARG A 155 -16.15 -24.75 -15.84
C ARG A 155 -14.76 -24.26 -15.45
N ILE A 156 -14.54 -23.92 -14.18
CA ILE A 156 -13.25 -23.44 -13.68
C ILE A 156 -12.21 -24.56 -13.80
N ILE A 157 -12.53 -25.75 -13.29
CA ILE A 157 -11.66 -26.94 -13.36
C ILE A 157 -11.30 -27.27 -14.81
N GLU A 158 -12.27 -27.30 -15.72
CA GLU A 158 -12.04 -27.58 -17.14
C GLU A 158 -11.11 -26.54 -17.79
N LYS A 159 -11.33 -25.25 -17.50
CA LYS A 159 -10.50 -24.16 -18.04
C LYS A 159 -9.06 -24.24 -17.54
N ILE A 160 -8.85 -24.48 -16.25
CA ILE A 160 -7.50 -24.65 -15.67
C ILE A 160 -6.82 -25.89 -16.24
N ARG A 161 -7.51 -27.03 -16.27
CA ARG A 161 -6.98 -28.30 -16.81
C ARG A 161 -6.56 -28.16 -18.27
N ALA A 162 -7.34 -27.46 -19.09
CA ALA A 162 -7.04 -27.22 -20.51
C ALA A 162 -5.77 -26.37 -20.72
N ASN A 163 -5.35 -25.59 -19.73
CA ASN A 163 -4.15 -24.75 -19.78
C ASN A 163 -2.95 -25.34 -19.01
N SER A 164 -3.07 -26.57 -18.48
CA SER A 164 -1.96 -27.31 -17.86
C SER A 164 -0.83 -27.54 -18.86
N LYS A 165 0.42 -27.50 -18.38
CA LYS A 165 1.68 -27.59 -19.16
C LYS A 165 1.95 -26.42 -20.10
N ALA A 166 0.93 -25.73 -20.60
CA ALA A 166 1.11 -24.53 -21.42
C ALA A 166 1.30 -23.30 -20.53
N ARG A 167 0.31 -22.96 -19.70
CA ARG A 167 0.34 -21.77 -18.83
C ARG A 167 0.71 -22.12 -17.40
N PHE A 168 0.20 -23.25 -16.91
CA PHE A 168 0.38 -23.65 -15.51
C PHE A 168 1.31 -24.86 -15.37
N ASN A 169 2.08 -24.86 -14.29
CA ASN A 169 2.87 -26.02 -13.90
C ASN A 169 1.94 -27.23 -13.64
N PRO A 170 2.19 -28.39 -14.27
CA PRO A 170 1.29 -29.54 -14.18
C PRO A 170 1.16 -30.12 -12.78
N GLU A 171 2.23 -30.14 -11.98
CA GLU A 171 2.19 -30.69 -10.62
C GLU A 171 1.32 -29.82 -9.70
N LEU A 172 1.39 -28.49 -9.84
CA LEU A 172 0.52 -27.56 -9.13
C LEU A 172 -0.94 -27.68 -9.56
N VAL A 173 -1.18 -27.92 -10.85
CA VAL A 173 -2.54 -28.21 -11.36
C VAL A 173 -3.07 -29.49 -10.73
N ASP A 174 -2.26 -30.55 -10.61
CA ASP A 174 -2.69 -31.80 -9.99
C ASP A 174 -3.08 -31.61 -8.50
N GLN A 175 -2.32 -30.79 -7.75
CA GLN A 175 -2.68 -30.44 -6.37
C GLN A 175 -3.99 -29.64 -6.31
N PHE A 176 -4.16 -28.66 -7.19
CA PHE A 176 -5.41 -27.92 -7.30
C PHE A 176 -6.59 -28.86 -7.60
N LEU A 177 -6.44 -29.82 -8.50
CA LEU A 177 -7.51 -30.77 -8.84
C LEU A 177 -7.90 -31.64 -7.63
N SER A 178 -6.93 -32.13 -6.84
CA SER A 178 -7.19 -32.85 -5.57
C SER A 178 -8.04 -32.02 -4.59
N LEU A 179 -7.74 -30.73 -4.48
CA LEU A 179 -8.49 -29.80 -3.64
C LEU A 179 -9.87 -29.49 -4.22
N ALA A 180 -9.95 -29.28 -5.53
CA ALA A 180 -11.15 -28.88 -6.26
C ALA A 180 -12.26 -29.94 -6.24
N ASP A 181 -11.93 -31.21 -6.01
CA ASP A 181 -12.91 -32.28 -5.81
C ASP A 181 -13.72 -32.09 -4.51
N LYS A 182 -13.17 -31.38 -3.52
CA LYS A 182 -13.78 -31.16 -2.20
C LYS A 182 -14.60 -29.87 -2.22
N GLU A 183 -15.90 -29.94 -1.95
CA GLU A 183 -16.79 -28.76 -1.91
C GLU A 183 -16.36 -27.73 -0.85
N GLU A 184 -15.76 -28.20 0.25
CA GLU A 184 -15.19 -27.36 1.29
C GLU A 184 -14.19 -26.34 0.72
N PHE A 185 -13.32 -26.72 -0.20
CA PHE A 185 -12.33 -25.81 -0.79
C PHE A 185 -13.02 -24.61 -1.42
N TRP A 186 -14.02 -24.87 -2.26
CA TRP A 186 -14.78 -23.84 -2.97
C TRP A 186 -15.59 -22.94 -2.03
N LEU A 187 -16.28 -23.53 -1.05
CA LEU A 187 -17.07 -22.79 -0.08
C LEU A 187 -16.18 -21.87 0.77
N SER A 188 -15.02 -22.37 1.20
CA SER A 188 -14.06 -21.58 1.96
C SER A 188 -13.43 -20.47 1.13
N THR A 189 -13.15 -20.69 -0.17
CA THR A 189 -12.62 -19.67 -1.09
C THR A 189 -13.57 -18.49 -1.31
N VAL A 190 -14.87 -18.63 -1.06
CA VAL A 190 -15.83 -17.51 -1.21
C VAL A 190 -16.38 -17.02 0.13
N THR A 191 -15.78 -17.43 1.26
CA THR A 191 -16.23 -17.04 2.60
C THR A 191 -15.17 -16.15 3.28
N PRO A 192 -15.37 -14.82 3.35
CA PRO A 192 -14.33 -13.88 3.82
C PRO A 192 -13.78 -14.20 5.21
N ASP A 193 -14.67 -14.49 6.16
CA ASP A 193 -14.28 -14.80 7.54
C ASP A 193 -13.44 -16.09 7.62
N LEU A 194 -13.71 -17.09 6.79
CA LEU A 194 -12.90 -18.32 6.74
C LEU A 194 -11.52 -18.06 6.12
N ILE A 195 -11.46 -17.28 5.03
CA ILE A 195 -10.17 -16.89 4.43
C ILE A 195 -9.30 -16.21 5.48
N LYS A 196 -9.82 -15.13 6.09
CA LYS A 196 -9.10 -14.34 7.08
C LYS A 196 -8.61 -15.19 8.26
N ARG A 197 -9.47 -16.06 8.82
CA ARG A 197 -9.09 -16.95 9.93
C ARG A 197 -7.99 -17.93 9.53
N ASN A 198 -8.04 -18.50 8.33
CA ASN A 198 -7.02 -19.44 7.88
C ASN A 198 -5.67 -18.75 7.63
N LEU A 199 -5.67 -17.57 7.00
CA LEU A 199 -4.46 -16.78 6.77
C LEU A 199 -3.80 -16.35 8.10
N ILE A 200 -4.58 -15.83 9.05
CA ILE A 200 -4.07 -15.42 10.37
C ILE A 200 -3.51 -16.61 11.13
N ARG A 201 -4.21 -17.75 11.13
CA ARG A 201 -3.75 -18.97 11.81
C ARG A 201 -2.40 -19.43 11.26
N GLU A 202 -2.20 -19.29 9.95
CA GLU A 202 -0.96 -19.71 9.30
C GLU A 202 0.21 -18.82 9.65
N MET A 203 0.03 -17.51 9.56
CA MET A 203 1.11 -16.54 9.75
C MET A 203 1.51 -16.34 11.21
N GLY A 204 0.60 -16.66 12.15
CA GLY A 204 0.77 -16.41 13.58
C GLY A 204 1.92 -17.15 14.28
N THR A 205 2.64 -18.05 13.60
CA THR A 205 3.69 -18.87 14.23
C THR A 205 5.12 -18.35 14.06
N GLU A 206 5.43 -17.57 13.02
CA GLU A 206 6.83 -17.20 12.68
C GLU A 206 6.97 -15.77 12.07
N ASP A 207 6.05 -14.86 12.40
CA ASP A 207 6.03 -13.53 11.78
C ASP A 207 7.24 -12.64 12.15
N LEU A 208 7.75 -11.92 11.15
CA LEU A 208 8.87 -11.00 11.30
C LEU A 208 8.46 -9.78 12.13
N ARG A 209 9.32 -9.45 13.10
CA ARG A 209 9.15 -8.34 14.02
C ARG A 209 10.00 -7.15 13.60
N LEU A 210 9.36 -6.04 13.27
CA LEU A 210 10.00 -4.81 12.81
C LEU A 210 10.28 -3.87 13.98
N ASN A 211 11.55 -3.45 14.10
CA ASN A 211 11.94 -2.32 14.92
C ASN A 211 11.64 -0.98 14.21
N ILE A 212 11.92 0.15 14.87
CA ILE A 212 11.61 1.48 14.33
C ILE A 212 12.32 1.80 13.02
N ASP A 213 13.56 1.31 12.83
CA ASP A 213 14.34 1.57 11.62
C ASP A 213 13.82 0.75 10.44
N GLN A 214 13.49 -0.51 10.68
CA GLN A 214 12.88 -1.38 9.67
C GLN A 214 11.47 -0.90 9.30
N LEU A 215 10.69 -0.41 10.28
CA LEU A 215 9.40 0.21 10.02
C LEU A 215 9.55 1.48 9.17
N LEU A 216 10.57 2.30 9.45
CA LEU A 216 10.86 3.50 8.67
C LEU A 216 11.17 3.16 7.21
N ASP A 217 12.02 2.16 6.98
CA ASP A 217 12.35 1.68 5.62
C ASP A 217 11.12 1.15 4.89
N LEU A 218 10.29 0.35 5.57
CA LEU A 218 9.05 -0.18 4.99
C LEU A 218 8.04 0.94 4.66
N SER A 219 7.87 1.89 5.58
CA SER A 219 6.95 3.02 5.41
C SER A 219 7.35 3.91 4.23
N LYS A 220 8.66 4.07 4.01
CA LYS A 220 9.20 4.78 2.85
C LYS A 220 8.86 4.08 1.52
N ILE A 221 8.77 2.76 1.50
CA ILE A 221 8.34 2.01 0.29
C ILE A 221 6.84 2.21 0.06
N PHE A 222 6.03 2.14 1.11
CA PHE A 222 4.59 2.39 0.99
C PHE A 222 4.26 3.82 0.56
N SER A 223 5.02 4.82 1.02
CA SER A 223 4.83 6.20 0.55
C SER A 223 5.08 6.35 -0.95
N LYS A 224 6.03 5.61 -1.54
CA LYS A 224 6.20 5.56 -3.00
C LYS A 224 4.98 4.96 -3.68
N ILE A 225 4.48 3.84 -3.18
CA ILE A 225 3.29 3.16 -3.73
C ILE A 225 2.08 4.11 -3.71
N ILE A 226 1.91 4.88 -2.63
CA ILE A 226 0.85 5.89 -2.50
C ILE A 226 1.05 7.01 -3.52
N ASP A 227 2.24 7.63 -3.53
CA ASP A 227 2.54 8.81 -4.34
C ASP A 227 2.51 8.49 -5.86
N TYR A 228 2.99 7.30 -6.27
CA TYR A 228 3.12 6.92 -7.69
C TYR A 228 1.77 6.61 -8.37
N ARG A 229 0.69 6.45 -7.60
CA ARG A 229 -0.67 6.32 -8.14
C ARG A 229 -1.24 7.60 -8.73
N SER A 230 -0.66 8.76 -8.42
CA SER A 230 -1.14 10.03 -8.95
C SER A 230 0.03 10.94 -9.28
N LYS A 231 0.06 11.40 -10.53
CA LYS A 231 1.05 12.40 -10.98
C LYS A 231 1.03 13.69 -10.15
N PHE A 232 -0.08 14.01 -9.49
CA PHE A 232 -0.21 15.22 -8.67
C PHE A 232 0.43 15.14 -7.28
N THR A 233 0.74 13.92 -6.82
CA THR A 233 1.27 13.64 -5.48
C THR A 233 2.64 12.97 -5.54
N LEU A 234 3.23 12.85 -6.73
CA LEU A 234 4.60 12.34 -6.91
C LEU A 234 5.51 13.05 -5.92
N ASN A 235 6.10 12.32 -4.96
CA ASN A 235 7.02 12.77 -3.91
C ASN A 235 6.44 13.60 -2.74
N HIS A 236 5.12 13.84 -2.69
CA HIS A 236 4.49 14.64 -1.65
C HIS A 236 4.78 14.09 -0.25
N SER A 237 4.51 12.79 -0.03
CA SER A 237 4.70 12.13 1.25
C SER A 237 6.16 12.18 1.73
N TYR A 238 7.11 12.21 0.81
CA TYR A 238 8.52 12.40 1.13
C TYR A 238 8.82 13.78 1.71
N GLY A 239 8.29 14.83 1.09
CA GLY A 239 8.43 16.21 1.56
C GLY A 239 7.86 16.36 2.97
N VAL A 240 6.62 15.88 3.16
CA VAL A 240 5.93 15.90 4.46
C VAL A 240 6.75 15.17 5.53
N ALA A 241 7.21 13.95 5.26
CA ALA A 241 7.95 13.13 6.22
C ALA A 241 9.24 13.79 6.72
N VAL A 242 10.06 14.33 5.81
CA VAL A 242 11.34 14.95 6.20
C VAL A 242 11.13 16.31 6.88
N THR A 243 10.12 17.07 6.46
CA THR A 243 9.79 18.35 7.08
C THR A 243 9.22 18.15 8.49
N ALA A 244 8.36 17.14 8.69
CA ALA A 244 7.84 16.80 10.02
C ALA A 244 8.97 16.42 11.00
N GLU A 245 9.93 15.61 10.56
CA GLU A 245 11.10 15.23 11.35
C GLU A 245 11.94 16.45 11.75
N GLU A 246 12.20 17.36 10.82
CA GLU A 246 13.01 18.55 11.09
C GLU A 246 12.29 19.53 12.03
N VAL A 247 10.98 19.74 11.85
CA VAL A 247 10.18 20.57 12.77
C VAL A 247 10.18 19.97 14.18
N ALA A 248 9.95 18.66 14.31
CA ALA A 248 10.00 17.98 15.61
C ALA A 248 11.37 18.13 16.28
N LYS A 249 12.46 18.00 15.51
CA LYS A 249 13.82 18.20 16.01
C LYS A 249 14.07 19.64 16.46
N LEU A 250 13.60 20.65 15.74
CA LEU A 250 13.66 22.05 16.15
C LEU A 250 12.88 22.32 17.44
N MET A 251 11.82 21.54 17.68
CA MET A 251 11.04 21.53 18.93
C MET A 251 11.70 20.71 20.06
N GLY A 252 12.90 20.14 19.84
CA GLY A 252 13.64 19.39 20.85
C GLY A 252 13.20 17.94 21.03
N TRP A 253 12.46 17.36 20.08
CA TRP A 253 12.07 15.96 20.14
C TRP A 253 13.29 15.03 20.05
N SER A 254 13.19 13.86 20.69
CA SER A 254 14.23 12.84 20.59
C SER A 254 14.31 12.26 19.18
N ASN A 255 15.46 11.68 18.82
CA ASN A 255 15.64 10.99 17.53
C ASN A 255 14.57 9.90 17.31
N TYR A 256 14.19 9.18 18.37
CA TYR A 256 13.15 8.17 18.32
C TYR A 256 11.77 8.76 17.97
N GLN A 257 11.38 9.88 18.59
CA GLN A 257 10.15 10.59 18.24
C GLN A 257 10.21 11.18 16.82
N GLY A 258 11.38 11.67 16.39
CA GLY A 258 11.65 12.11 15.01
C GLY A 258 11.41 11.01 13.99
N LYS A 259 11.90 9.79 14.23
CA LYS A 259 11.61 8.63 13.38
C LYS A 259 10.12 8.31 13.32
N LYS A 260 9.42 8.33 14.47
CA LYS A 260 7.97 8.09 14.51
C LYS A 260 7.18 9.11 13.68
N ILE A 261 7.48 10.41 13.81
CA ILE A 261 6.74 11.43 13.04
C ILE A 261 7.09 11.40 11.56
N ARG A 262 8.33 11.03 11.23
CA ARG A 262 8.72 10.75 9.84
C ARG A 262 7.93 9.59 9.24
N ILE A 263 7.75 8.50 9.99
CA ILE A 263 6.89 7.38 9.57
C ILE A 263 5.46 7.86 9.37
N ALA A 264 4.92 8.67 10.30
CA ALA A 264 3.60 9.25 10.15
C ALA A 264 3.48 10.09 8.87
N GLY A 265 4.49 10.89 8.53
CA GLY A 265 4.53 11.62 7.27
C GLY A 265 4.59 10.75 6.02
N TYR A 266 5.29 9.61 6.06
CA TYR A 266 5.26 8.66 4.95
C TYR A 266 3.89 7.98 4.77
N LEU A 267 3.13 7.80 5.86
CA LEU A 267 1.87 7.04 5.86
C LEU A 267 0.61 7.91 5.97
N HIS A 268 0.72 9.23 6.06
CA HIS A 268 -0.43 10.12 6.29
C HIS A 268 -1.53 9.94 5.21
N ASP A 269 -1.08 9.72 3.98
CA ASP A 269 -1.91 9.52 2.80
C ASP A 269 -2.21 8.05 2.47
N LEU A 270 -1.92 7.10 3.37
CA LEU A 270 -2.12 5.67 3.12
C LEU A 270 -3.54 5.33 2.65
N GLY A 271 -4.55 6.00 3.21
CA GLY A 271 -5.94 5.85 2.78
C GLY A 271 -6.23 6.27 1.34
N LYS A 272 -5.33 6.98 0.65
CA LYS A 272 -5.50 7.31 -0.79
C LYS A 272 -5.41 6.08 -1.66
N LEU A 273 -4.88 4.95 -1.16
CA LEU A 273 -5.00 3.69 -1.88
C LEU A 273 -6.48 3.24 -2.01
N ALA A 274 -7.36 3.75 -1.15
CA ALA A 274 -8.81 3.61 -1.25
C ALA A 274 -9.52 4.83 -1.87
N VAL A 275 -8.84 5.60 -2.73
CA VAL A 275 -9.48 6.54 -3.64
C VAL A 275 -9.23 6.10 -5.10
N ALA A 276 -10.25 6.22 -5.95
CA ALA A 276 -10.17 5.87 -7.36
C ALA A 276 -9.17 6.78 -8.11
N THR A 277 -8.34 6.19 -8.98
CA THR A 277 -7.28 6.92 -9.69
C THR A 277 -7.86 8.02 -10.59
N GLU A 278 -9.05 7.83 -11.16
CA GLU A 278 -9.73 8.81 -12.03
C GLU A 278 -10.10 10.09 -11.27
N ILE A 279 -10.41 9.95 -9.97
CA ILE A 279 -10.70 11.08 -9.10
C ILE A 279 -9.39 11.77 -8.70
N LEU A 280 -8.37 10.99 -8.32
CA LEU A 280 -7.06 11.51 -7.95
C LEU A 280 -6.41 12.26 -9.11
N GLU A 281 -6.46 11.73 -10.33
CA GLU A 281 -5.79 12.28 -11.53
C GLU A 281 -6.68 13.19 -12.38
N LYS A 282 -7.87 13.56 -11.89
CA LYS A 282 -8.82 14.39 -12.66
C LYS A 282 -8.15 15.70 -13.12
N PRO A 283 -8.11 15.99 -14.44
CA PRO A 283 -7.56 17.25 -14.94
C PRO A 283 -8.57 18.37 -14.70
N GLY A 284 -8.40 19.11 -13.59
CA GLY A 284 -9.19 20.31 -13.27
C GLY A 284 -9.71 20.33 -11.84
N ARG A 285 -10.76 21.13 -11.60
CA ARG A 285 -11.39 21.22 -10.28
C ARG A 285 -12.26 20.00 -10.01
N LEU A 286 -12.13 19.48 -8.80
CA LEU A 286 -13.03 18.47 -8.27
C LEU A 286 -14.38 19.10 -7.90
N SER A 287 -15.45 18.36 -8.15
CA SER A 287 -16.78 18.65 -7.62
C SER A 287 -16.81 18.41 -6.10
N GLU A 288 -17.82 18.94 -5.42
CA GLU A 288 -17.98 18.73 -3.98
C GLU A 288 -18.11 17.23 -3.62
N ALA A 289 -18.80 16.46 -4.46
CA ALA A 289 -18.92 15.01 -4.28
C ALA A 289 -17.56 14.31 -4.37
N GLU A 290 -16.74 14.66 -5.37
CA GLU A 290 -15.38 14.11 -5.53
C GLU A 290 -14.46 14.53 -4.38
N VAL A 291 -14.55 15.78 -3.92
CA VAL A 291 -13.82 16.24 -2.72
C VAL A 291 -14.21 15.40 -1.50
N ASN A 292 -15.50 15.12 -1.31
CA ASN A 292 -15.95 14.30 -0.18
C ASN A 292 -15.44 12.86 -0.27
N ILE A 293 -15.30 12.29 -1.47
CA ILE A 293 -14.67 10.98 -1.67
C ILE A 293 -13.19 11.04 -1.27
N ILE A 294 -12.45 12.07 -1.68
CA ILE A 294 -11.03 12.21 -1.32
C ILE A 294 -10.85 12.32 0.19
N LYS A 295 -11.71 13.07 0.90
CA LYS A 295 -11.59 13.26 2.36
C LYS A 295 -11.58 11.95 3.15
N VAL A 296 -12.19 10.89 2.62
CA VAL A 296 -12.27 9.57 3.27
C VAL A 296 -10.88 8.95 3.50
N HIS A 297 -9.84 9.36 2.75
CA HIS A 297 -8.50 8.81 2.93
C HIS A 297 -7.98 8.95 4.37
N THR A 298 -8.26 10.06 5.05
CA THR A 298 -7.86 10.26 6.46
C THR A 298 -8.48 9.22 7.40
N PHE A 299 -9.76 8.92 7.18
CA PHE A 299 -10.47 7.89 7.93
C PHE A 299 -9.89 6.50 7.65
N TYR A 300 -9.59 6.19 6.39
CA TYR A 300 -8.96 4.91 6.06
C TYR A 300 -7.54 4.79 6.59
N THR A 301 -6.72 5.85 6.54
CA THR A 301 -5.41 5.89 7.20
C THR A 301 -5.55 5.54 8.69
N TYR A 302 -6.53 6.13 9.39
CA TYR A 302 -6.81 5.78 10.78
C TYR A 302 -7.16 4.29 10.92
N TYR A 303 -8.17 3.82 10.17
CA TYR A 303 -8.72 2.47 10.27
C TYR A 303 -7.68 1.37 9.99
N ILE A 304 -6.74 1.60 9.09
CA ILE A 304 -5.69 0.63 8.74
C ILE A 304 -4.62 0.51 9.82
N LEU A 305 -4.26 1.63 10.44
CA LEU A 305 -3.21 1.66 11.45
C LEU A 305 -3.75 1.35 12.86
N ASP A 306 -5.07 1.46 13.07
CA ASP A 306 -5.75 1.23 14.35
C ASP A 306 -5.54 -0.17 14.96
N PRO A 307 -5.57 -1.28 14.20
CA PRO A 307 -5.40 -2.62 14.75
C PRO A 307 -4.00 -2.92 15.30
N ILE A 308 -3.03 -2.03 15.09
CA ILE A 308 -1.63 -2.22 15.47
C ILE A 308 -1.32 -1.29 16.65
N ASP A 309 -1.50 -1.79 17.87
CA ASP A 309 -1.37 -0.99 19.10
C ASP A 309 -0.05 -0.20 19.20
N GLN A 310 1.05 -0.79 18.72
CA GLN A 310 2.38 -0.16 18.72
C GLN A 310 2.47 1.09 17.82
N LEU A 311 1.49 1.30 16.93
CA LEU A 311 1.40 2.45 16.03
C LEU A 311 0.51 3.57 16.57
N SER A 312 0.01 3.53 17.80
CA SER A 312 -0.95 4.51 18.33
C SER A 312 -0.62 5.98 18.00
N ASP A 313 0.60 6.44 18.31
CA ASP A 313 1.03 7.82 18.01
C ASP A 313 1.15 8.07 16.50
N ILE A 314 1.75 7.12 15.77
CA ILE A 314 1.96 7.23 14.31
C ILE A 314 0.61 7.33 13.60
N LYS A 315 -0.35 6.48 13.97
CA LYS A 315 -1.73 6.50 13.50
C LYS A 315 -2.38 7.84 13.74
N GLU A 316 -2.27 8.37 14.97
CA GLU A 316 -2.90 9.65 15.32
C GLU A 316 -2.34 10.80 14.48
N TRP A 317 -1.01 10.86 14.33
CA TRP A 317 -0.34 11.91 13.57
C TRP A 317 -0.61 11.79 12.07
N ALA A 318 -0.58 10.57 11.54
CA ALA A 318 -0.85 10.27 10.14
C ALA A 318 -2.30 10.55 9.77
N ALA A 319 -3.28 10.17 10.60
CA ALA A 319 -4.69 10.29 10.25
C ALA A 319 -5.30 11.67 10.51
N PHE A 320 -4.78 12.42 11.49
CA PHE A 320 -5.36 13.70 11.90
C PHE A 320 -4.73 14.92 11.22
N HIS A 321 -3.94 14.73 10.16
CA HIS A 321 -3.24 15.82 9.46
C HIS A 321 -4.20 16.84 8.80
N HIS A 322 -5.48 16.50 8.59
CA HIS A 322 -6.52 17.42 8.12
C HIS A 322 -7.49 17.89 9.23
N GLU A 323 -7.25 17.51 10.48
CA GLU A 323 -7.95 18.09 11.62
C GLU A 323 -7.45 19.52 11.91
N ARG A 324 -8.30 20.35 12.48
CA ARG A 324 -8.01 21.77 12.73
C ARG A 324 -8.25 22.14 14.19
N LEU A 325 -7.47 23.07 14.74
CA LEU A 325 -7.63 23.46 16.15
C LEU A 325 -9.03 23.99 16.47
N ASP A 326 -9.69 24.63 15.49
CA ASP A 326 -11.07 25.14 15.57
C ASP A 326 -12.16 24.06 15.42
N GLY A 327 -11.80 22.79 15.23
CA GLY A 327 -12.73 21.67 15.07
C GLY A 327 -13.43 21.60 13.71
N LYS A 328 -13.09 22.48 12.75
CA LYS A 328 -13.68 22.48 11.40
C LYS A 328 -12.93 21.57 10.42
N GLY A 329 -11.92 20.85 10.90
CA GLY A 329 -11.20 19.83 10.14
C GLY A 329 -12.04 18.56 9.93
N TYR A 330 -11.44 17.52 9.36
CA TYR A 330 -12.07 16.24 9.10
C TYR A 330 -11.09 15.10 9.37
N PRO A 331 -11.57 13.85 9.58
CA PRO A 331 -12.96 13.39 9.50
C PRO A 331 -13.69 13.31 10.85
N PHE A 332 -13.00 13.54 11.97
CA PHE A 332 -13.52 13.38 13.33
C PHE A 332 -13.90 14.70 14.00
N HIS A 333 -13.55 15.84 13.41
CA HIS A 333 -13.82 17.18 13.95
C HIS A 333 -13.19 17.40 15.32
N HIS A 334 -11.96 16.92 15.48
CA HIS A 334 -11.20 17.09 16.71
C HIS A 334 -10.82 18.56 16.90
N THR A 335 -11.02 19.06 18.12
CA THR A 335 -10.56 20.40 18.50
C THR A 335 -9.12 20.36 19.00
N GLY A 336 -8.46 21.52 19.10
CA GLY A 336 -7.07 21.60 19.55
C GLY A 336 -6.78 20.89 20.88
N LYS A 337 -7.76 20.78 21.79
CA LYS A 337 -7.61 20.04 23.06
C LYS A 337 -7.40 18.54 22.87
N ARG A 338 -7.90 17.96 21.77
CA ARG A 338 -7.78 16.53 21.45
C ARG A 338 -6.55 16.23 20.60
N LEU A 339 -6.10 17.19 19.78
CA LEU A 339 -4.97 17.01 18.88
C LEU A 339 -3.64 17.09 19.65
N SER A 340 -2.88 15.99 19.62
CA SER A 340 -1.51 15.96 20.14
C SER A 340 -0.59 16.89 19.35
N GLU A 341 0.56 17.24 19.96
CA GLU A 341 1.57 18.08 19.30
C GLU A 341 2.00 17.49 17.94
N GLY A 342 2.17 16.18 17.84
CA GLY A 342 2.51 15.52 16.57
C GLY A 342 1.44 15.66 15.49
N SER A 343 0.15 15.57 15.82
CA SER A 343 -0.94 15.82 14.86
C SER A 343 -0.95 17.27 14.38
N ARG A 344 -0.63 18.22 15.28
CA ARG A 344 -0.53 19.64 14.91
C ARG A 344 0.70 19.93 14.03
N ILE A 345 1.83 19.29 14.30
CA ILE A 345 3.01 19.33 13.40
C ILE A 345 2.59 18.82 12.03
N MET A 346 1.98 17.64 11.95
CA MET A 346 1.54 17.02 10.70
C MET A 346 0.59 17.92 9.89
N ALA A 347 -0.36 18.61 10.54
CA ALA A 347 -1.26 19.53 9.85
C ALA A 347 -0.54 20.76 9.27
N VAL A 348 0.43 21.33 10.00
CA VAL A 348 1.21 22.48 9.51
C VAL A 348 2.12 22.08 8.35
N VAL A 349 2.84 20.96 8.50
CA VAL A 349 3.83 20.52 7.51
C VAL A 349 3.19 19.98 6.23
N ASP A 350 2.00 19.38 6.31
CA ASP A 350 1.20 19.00 5.14
C ASP A 350 0.81 20.25 4.33
N VAL A 351 0.20 21.25 4.98
CA VAL A 351 -0.17 22.52 4.32
C VAL A 351 1.06 23.20 3.71
N PHE A 352 2.14 23.33 4.48
CA PHE A 352 3.39 23.92 4.01
C PHE A 352 3.93 23.20 2.77
N THR A 353 3.98 21.87 2.79
CA THR A 353 4.48 21.07 1.67
C THR A 353 3.58 21.23 0.45
N ALA A 354 2.27 21.14 0.62
CA ALA A 354 1.29 21.25 -0.47
C ALA A 354 1.29 22.63 -1.17
N VAL A 355 1.52 23.72 -0.44
CA VAL A 355 1.55 25.07 -1.04
C VAL A 355 2.89 25.40 -1.70
N THR A 356 4.00 24.82 -1.19
CA THR A 356 5.37 25.07 -1.66
C THR A 356 5.85 24.12 -2.76
N GLU A 357 5.21 22.97 -2.95
CA GLU A 357 5.57 22.01 -3.99
C GLU A 357 5.05 22.41 -5.38
N ASP A 358 5.84 22.08 -6.40
CA ASP A 358 5.39 22.12 -7.78
C ASP A 358 4.41 20.98 -8.04
N ARG A 359 3.30 21.30 -8.68
CA ARG A 359 2.33 20.33 -9.17
C ARG A 359 2.28 20.40 -10.70
N PRO A 360 1.86 19.34 -11.40
CA PRO A 360 1.79 19.32 -12.87
C PRO A 360 1.10 20.53 -13.54
N TYR A 361 0.21 21.23 -12.83
CA TYR A 361 -0.54 22.39 -13.31
C TYR A 361 -0.23 23.71 -12.59
N ARG A 362 0.69 23.73 -11.62
CA ARG A 362 0.97 24.92 -10.80
C ARG A 362 2.37 24.88 -10.19
N GLU A 363 3.14 25.95 -10.36
CA GLU A 363 4.38 26.14 -9.63
C GLU A 363 4.12 26.35 -8.12
N GLY A 364 5.07 25.94 -7.29
CA GLY A 364 5.08 26.20 -5.86
C GLY A 364 4.97 27.70 -5.56
N MET A 365 4.26 28.05 -4.48
CA MET A 365 4.08 29.46 -4.11
C MET A 365 5.40 30.09 -3.65
N LYS A 366 5.53 31.41 -3.84
CA LYS A 366 6.68 32.14 -3.32
C LYS A 366 6.61 32.24 -1.81
N LYS A 367 7.77 32.29 -1.16
CA LYS A 367 7.91 32.38 0.31
C LYS A 367 6.92 33.35 0.98
N GLY A 368 6.79 34.58 0.46
CA GLY A 368 5.89 35.57 1.04
C GLY A 368 4.41 35.14 1.03
N GLU A 369 3.96 34.45 -0.02
CA GLU A 369 2.59 33.93 -0.14
C GLU A 369 2.38 32.74 0.79
N VAL A 370 3.37 31.85 0.90
CA VAL A 370 3.34 30.70 1.80
C VAL A 370 3.22 31.15 3.25
N ILE A 371 4.07 32.10 3.67
CA ILE A 371 4.03 32.66 5.03
C ILE A 371 2.66 33.29 5.28
N ALA A 372 2.14 34.10 4.34
CA ALA A 372 0.82 34.72 4.49
C ALA A 372 -0.31 33.69 4.68
N ILE A 373 -0.28 32.57 3.95
CA ILE A 373 -1.26 31.48 4.10
C ILE A 373 -1.16 30.84 5.48
N LEU A 374 0.06 30.43 5.89
CA LEU A 374 0.26 29.77 7.18
C LEU A 374 -0.12 30.68 8.35
N SER A 375 0.32 31.94 8.32
CA SER A 375 -0.04 32.94 9.34
C SER A 375 -1.56 33.17 9.38
N SER A 376 -2.22 33.31 8.22
CA SER A 376 -3.67 33.47 8.18
C SER A 376 -4.41 32.25 8.74
N MET A 377 -3.93 31.03 8.47
CA MET A 377 -4.53 29.82 9.04
C MET A 377 -4.31 29.72 10.55
N ALA A 378 -3.17 30.16 11.06
CA ALA A 378 -2.90 30.22 12.51
C ALA A 378 -3.77 31.29 13.22
N GLU A 379 -3.89 32.50 12.64
CA GLU A 379 -4.76 33.57 13.15
C GLU A 379 -6.23 33.15 13.25
N ASN A 380 -6.69 32.33 12.29
CA ASN A 380 -8.04 31.77 12.28
C ASN A 380 -8.18 30.51 13.16
N ASN A 381 -7.17 30.16 13.95
CA ASN A 381 -7.11 28.99 14.82
C ASN A 381 -7.36 27.67 14.04
N ALA A 382 -6.93 27.60 12.78
CA ALA A 382 -6.93 26.36 12.01
C ALA A 382 -5.66 25.54 12.27
N LEU A 383 -4.51 26.23 12.34
CA LEU A 383 -3.18 25.68 12.59
C LEU A 383 -2.60 26.20 13.91
N ASP A 384 -1.62 25.47 14.47
CA ASP A 384 -0.94 25.86 15.71
C ASP A 384 0.09 26.97 15.44
N GLN A 385 -0.10 28.12 16.10
CA GLN A 385 0.73 29.32 15.92
C GLN A 385 2.21 29.04 16.21
N ASN A 386 2.52 28.31 17.30
CA ASN A 386 3.92 28.09 17.69
C ASN A 386 4.66 27.25 16.64
N ILE A 387 3.96 26.27 16.04
CA ILE A 387 4.53 25.41 15.00
C ILE A 387 4.68 26.20 13.69
N VAL A 388 3.70 27.04 13.35
CA VAL A 388 3.82 27.94 12.20
C VAL A 388 5.01 28.87 12.35
N ASP A 389 5.21 29.47 13.53
CA ASP A 389 6.35 30.36 13.80
C ASP A 389 7.68 29.62 13.59
N ILE A 390 7.81 28.39 14.10
CA ILE A 390 9.00 27.56 13.88
C ILE A 390 9.26 27.31 12.39
N VAL A 391 8.22 26.98 11.62
CA VAL A 391 8.34 26.75 10.17
C VAL A 391 8.74 28.03 9.43
N VAL A 392 8.17 29.18 9.81
CA VAL A 392 8.45 30.48 9.20
C VAL A 392 9.87 30.96 9.52
N ASP A 393 10.29 30.86 10.78
CA ASP A 393 11.62 31.29 11.25
C ASP A 393 12.73 30.44 10.62
N ASN A 394 12.45 29.18 10.32
CA ASN A 394 13.40 28.22 9.73
C ASN A 394 13.08 27.89 8.26
N TYR A 395 12.34 28.76 7.56
CA TYR A 395 11.80 28.50 6.23
C TYR A 395 12.84 28.01 5.23
N GLU A 396 13.99 28.68 5.12
CA GLU A 396 15.00 28.33 4.11
C GLU A 396 15.57 26.93 4.33
N GLN A 397 15.86 26.59 5.58
CA GLN A 397 16.40 25.28 5.96
C GLN A 397 15.37 24.18 5.69
N ILE A 398 14.13 24.38 6.16
CA ILE A 398 13.05 23.40 6.01
C ILE A 398 12.70 23.21 4.53
N ASN A 399 12.59 24.30 3.76
CA ASN A 399 12.22 24.24 2.35
C ASN A 399 13.33 23.60 1.50
N SER A 400 14.60 23.88 1.79
CA SER A 400 15.73 23.25 1.09
C SER A 400 15.75 21.74 1.33
N LEU A 401 15.58 21.30 2.58
CA LEU A 401 15.52 19.89 2.96
C LEU A 401 14.34 19.16 2.30
N ARG A 402 13.17 19.81 2.22
CA ARG A 402 12.00 19.30 1.48
C ARG A 402 12.32 19.10 0.00
N ILE A 403 12.88 20.12 -0.67
CA ILE A 403 13.22 20.07 -2.11
C ILE A 403 14.22 18.94 -2.39
N GLU A 404 15.27 18.81 -1.59
CA GLU A 404 16.27 17.76 -1.75
C GLU A 404 15.66 16.35 -1.64
N ALA A 405 14.78 16.15 -0.64
CA ALA A 405 14.09 14.88 -0.44
C ALA A 405 13.14 14.54 -1.60
N GLN A 406 12.38 15.53 -2.09
CA GLN A 406 11.47 15.36 -3.22
C GLN A 406 12.21 15.06 -4.52
N GLN A 407 13.29 15.78 -4.81
CA GLN A 407 14.15 15.52 -5.97
C GLN A 407 14.81 14.14 -5.91
N ARG A 408 15.22 13.69 -4.72
CA ARG A 408 15.74 12.32 -4.54
C ARG A 408 14.67 11.29 -4.87
N SER A 409 13.45 11.45 -4.36
CA SER A 409 12.33 10.55 -4.63
C SER A 409 11.97 10.50 -6.12
N LEU A 410 11.99 11.64 -6.81
CA LEU A 410 11.79 11.71 -8.26
C LEU A 410 12.87 10.96 -9.05
N ARG A 411 14.15 11.10 -8.68
CA ARG A 411 15.23 10.32 -9.32
C ARG A 411 15.04 8.82 -9.11
N GLU A 412 14.63 8.42 -7.92
CA GLU A 412 14.31 7.02 -7.62
C GLU A 412 13.14 6.53 -8.48
N TYR A 413 12.09 7.34 -8.69
CA TYR A 413 10.97 7.03 -9.58
C TYR A 413 11.40 6.89 -11.05
N SER A 414 12.18 7.85 -11.56
CA SER A 414 12.64 7.85 -12.95
C SER A 414 13.59 6.70 -13.29
N ASN A 415 14.20 6.06 -12.30
CA ASN A 415 15.02 4.85 -12.50
C ASN A 415 14.19 3.56 -12.46
N LEU A 416 12.93 3.62 -12.03
CA LEU A 416 12.01 2.48 -11.97
C LEU A 416 11.19 2.31 -13.26
N LEU A 417 10.93 3.41 -13.98
CA LEU A 417 10.32 3.45 -15.32
C LEU A 417 11.38 3.38 -16.41
#